data_AF-A0A9D5UYH6-F1
#
_entry.id   AF-A0A9D5UYH6-F1
#
_cell.length_a   1.000
_cell.length_b   1.000
_cell.length_c   1.000
_cell.angle_alpha   90.00
_cell.angle_beta   90.00
_cell.angle_gamma   90.00
#
_symmetry.space_group_name_H-M   'P 1'
#
loop_
_entity.id
_entity.type
_entity.pdbx_description
1 polymer ?
#
loop_
_entity_poly.entity_id
_entity_poly.type
_entity_poly.pdbx_seq_one_letter_code
_entity_poly.pdbx_strand_id
1 'polypeptide(L)'
;MGYDTYWVQRGFSVTVLLLFMLTLISCTAKNAAQFKNGMGYATCTFCDLRYDDFSRRDLENADFSGAYLFGTNFSWSIARNSRFESAIMYQGRMEWADFDGSDFSKASVGGTALFRSSFRQAQLRLTDLSHANLTGIDLTRAHMVTAILEGVDLTDAQMSGVNLRSATLRDANLSNARLRDADLQGAVLTRANLQGTDLKGANFTAAVMNDASFANSYVHTTNFRKTNLNNADFSNAILDAVNFQGARLRHANFKGATIKNVILQGADLCGAIMPDGQQIPPCPEKATSSLTTSAAVSQMTSIPPAETGPATADPVVLLPRTDAPSDMTPVPPSGDRPPIDATLAPEGNATLDPSAQPTPPVIDAAAVHLTVQDNRRMVAVPGNLFAKTEKGIPAGVIAETLDVILKKMGFSPIYVSMPIAEMPEAVENGFVDVLAMALPTGKSAEKLLFTEPLIEEFNTVLVRRNEPFALERIADLHERKLGGREGYIYPLLKKDPEIKLQLFSSDGEMIRNLILGKLDAVIISGISNLYVLRSEGIMAQLDVLKKAVGMVPMQAALSPGKFSRKELELFNKSLKEFKQGTEWNAVLEHNGLSDLVRPWEVASP
;
A
#
# COMPACT_ATOMS: atom_id res chain seq x y z
N MET A 1 3.30 -61.14 -9.16
CA MET A 1 2.34 -62.22 -9.46
C MET A 1 0.94 -61.66 -9.23
N GLY A 2 0.08 -61.58 -10.26
CA GLY A 2 -1.35 -61.21 -10.21
C GLY A 2 -1.68 -59.82 -9.65
N TYR A 3 -2.62 -59.01 -10.13
CA TYR A 3 -3.70 -59.09 -11.13
C TYR A 3 -3.98 -57.59 -11.47
N ASP A 4 -4.19 -57.04 -12.68
CA ASP A 4 -4.93 -57.45 -13.90
C ASP A 4 -6.35 -57.97 -13.59
N THR A 5 -7.47 -57.35 -13.96
CA THR A 5 -7.78 -56.24 -14.88
C THR A 5 -9.19 -55.73 -14.56
N TYR A 6 -9.54 -54.49 -14.92
CA TYR A 6 -10.87 -54.17 -15.44
C TYR A 6 -10.79 -52.93 -16.33
N TRP A 7 -10.97 -53.12 -17.63
CA TRP A 7 -10.72 -52.10 -18.65
C TRP A 7 -11.89 -51.13 -18.84
N VAL A 8 -11.54 -49.87 -19.08
CA VAL A 8 -12.06 -48.98 -20.13
C VAL A 8 -13.45 -49.32 -20.69
N GLN A 9 -14.46 -48.52 -20.33
CA GLN A 9 -15.56 -48.18 -21.25
C GLN A 9 -16.17 -46.80 -20.93
N ARG A 10 -15.56 -45.75 -21.49
CA ARG A 10 -16.20 -44.57 -22.13
C ARG A 10 -15.13 -43.52 -22.42
N GLY A 11 -14.89 -43.26 -23.70
CA GLY A 11 -13.83 -42.37 -24.15
C GLY A 11 -14.11 -40.91 -23.82
N PHE A 12 -13.41 -40.37 -22.82
CA PHE A 12 -13.01 -38.97 -22.79
C PHE A 12 -11.49 -38.94 -22.89
N SER A 13 -10.95 -38.18 -23.85
CA SER A 13 -9.53 -38.28 -24.20
C SER A 13 -8.65 -37.79 -23.05
N VAL A 14 -7.81 -38.70 -22.53
CA VAL A 14 -6.83 -38.44 -21.45
C VAL A 14 -5.92 -37.24 -21.77
N THR A 15 -5.74 -36.92 -23.06
CA THR A 15 -5.08 -35.73 -23.58
C THR A 15 -5.61 -34.42 -23.02
N VAL A 16 -6.94 -34.26 -22.86
CA VAL A 16 -7.56 -33.01 -22.39
C VAL A 16 -7.33 -32.83 -20.88
N LEU A 17 -7.39 -33.93 -20.12
CA LEU A 17 -7.15 -33.89 -18.67
C LEU A 17 -5.67 -33.68 -18.33
N LEU A 18 -4.75 -34.25 -19.14
CA LEU A 18 -3.33 -33.92 -19.02
C LEU A 18 -3.03 -32.46 -19.39
N LEU A 19 -3.66 -31.90 -20.43
CA LEU A 19 -3.52 -30.47 -20.77
C LEU A 19 -4.05 -29.54 -19.66
N PHE A 20 -5.16 -29.89 -19.00
CA PHE A 20 -5.69 -29.12 -17.87
C PHE A 20 -4.84 -29.24 -16.59
N MET A 21 -4.31 -30.43 -16.29
CA MET A 21 -3.36 -30.60 -15.18
C MET A 21 -2.03 -29.90 -15.46
N LEU A 22 -1.53 -29.94 -16.70
CA LEU A 22 -0.33 -29.22 -17.11
C LEU A 22 -0.51 -27.69 -17.06
N THR A 23 -1.71 -27.15 -17.19
CA THR A 23 -1.96 -25.70 -17.08
C THR A 23 -2.11 -25.21 -15.63
N LEU A 24 -2.76 -25.99 -14.74
CA LEU A 24 -2.86 -25.63 -13.32
C LEU A 24 -1.55 -25.85 -12.54
N ILE A 25 -0.83 -26.95 -12.82
CA ILE A 25 0.54 -27.14 -12.30
C ILE A 25 1.50 -26.09 -12.92
N SER A 26 1.18 -25.57 -14.11
CA SER A 26 1.92 -24.46 -14.76
C SER A 26 1.67 -23.07 -14.16
N CYS A 27 0.84 -22.90 -13.13
CA CYS A 27 0.67 -21.59 -12.48
C CYS A 27 1.43 -21.52 -11.14
N THR A 28 1.32 -22.56 -10.29
CA THR A 28 2.04 -22.59 -9.01
C THR A 28 3.43 -23.22 -9.13
N ALA A 29 3.58 -24.38 -9.78
CA ALA A 29 4.87 -25.07 -9.85
C ALA A 29 5.85 -24.46 -10.87
N LYS A 30 5.38 -23.83 -11.95
CA LYS A 30 6.28 -23.06 -12.85
C LYS A 30 6.77 -21.77 -12.20
N ASN A 31 5.90 -21.01 -11.53
CA ASN A 31 6.31 -19.74 -10.92
C ASN A 31 7.27 -20.00 -9.75
N ALA A 32 6.97 -20.96 -8.86
CA ALA A 32 7.89 -21.38 -7.81
C ALA A 32 9.24 -21.94 -8.33
N ALA A 33 9.28 -22.48 -9.56
CA ALA A 33 10.52 -22.90 -10.23
C ALA A 33 11.27 -21.73 -10.90
N GLN A 34 10.56 -20.73 -11.44
CA GLN A 34 11.17 -19.49 -11.96
C GLN A 34 11.86 -18.71 -10.84
N PHE A 35 11.16 -18.45 -9.72
CA PHE A 35 11.73 -17.73 -8.57
C PHE A 35 12.90 -18.45 -7.90
N LYS A 36 13.01 -19.78 -8.04
CA LYS A 36 14.11 -20.57 -7.46
C LYS A 36 15.40 -20.59 -8.29
N ASN A 37 15.34 -20.34 -9.59
CA ASN A 37 16.46 -20.65 -10.51
C ASN A 37 17.16 -19.42 -11.13
N GLY A 38 16.84 -18.20 -10.72
CA GLY A 38 17.57 -16.99 -11.15
C GLY A 38 17.55 -16.74 -12.67
N MET A 39 16.51 -17.22 -13.36
CA MET A 39 16.27 -16.88 -14.76
C MET A 39 15.27 -15.72 -14.83
N GLY A 40 15.67 -14.63 -15.46
CA GLY A 40 14.92 -13.37 -15.51
C GLY A 40 13.52 -13.49 -16.10
N TYR A 41 12.72 -12.43 -15.88
CA TYR A 41 11.29 -12.33 -16.20
C TYR A 41 10.39 -13.21 -15.32
N ALA A 42 10.39 -12.93 -14.03
CA ALA A 42 9.30 -13.34 -13.15
C ALA A 42 8.04 -12.53 -13.46
N THR A 43 7.07 -13.14 -14.16
CA THR A 43 5.79 -12.49 -14.52
C THR A 43 4.66 -13.05 -13.67
N CYS A 44 4.08 -12.23 -12.80
CA CYS A 44 2.94 -12.55 -11.95
C CYS A 44 1.95 -11.36 -11.85
N THR A 45 1.38 -10.98 -13.00
CA THR A 45 0.34 -9.94 -13.07
C THR A 45 -0.92 -10.37 -12.34
N PHE A 46 -1.46 -9.53 -11.47
CA PHE A 46 -2.70 -9.75 -10.71
C PHE A 46 -2.72 -11.01 -9.82
N CYS A 47 -1.54 -11.57 -9.52
CA CYS A 47 -1.36 -12.68 -8.58
C CYS A 47 -1.67 -12.25 -7.14
N ASP A 48 -2.10 -13.21 -6.32
CA ASP A 48 -2.04 -13.11 -4.87
C ASP A 48 -0.68 -13.68 -4.41
N LEU A 49 0.19 -12.82 -3.91
CA LEU A 49 1.52 -13.15 -3.38
C LEU A 49 1.67 -12.56 -1.97
N ARG A 50 0.56 -12.39 -1.24
CA ARG A 50 0.57 -11.73 0.08
C ARG A 50 1.44 -12.51 1.05
N TYR A 51 2.30 -11.78 1.77
CA TYR A 51 3.31 -12.31 2.69
C TYR A 51 4.48 -13.10 2.04
N ASP A 52 4.57 -13.20 0.71
CA ASP A 52 5.71 -13.86 0.06
C ASP A 52 7.05 -13.16 0.36
N ASP A 53 8.10 -13.98 0.50
CA ASP A 53 9.48 -13.52 0.75
C ASP A 53 10.33 -13.50 -0.53
N PHE A 54 10.41 -12.31 -1.10
CA PHE A 54 11.28 -11.95 -2.21
C PHE A 54 12.60 -11.31 -1.75
N SER A 55 12.95 -11.36 -0.47
CA SER A 55 14.15 -10.70 0.01
C SER A 55 15.41 -11.30 -0.60
N ARG A 56 16.37 -10.43 -0.93
CA ARG A 56 17.64 -10.78 -1.60
C ARG A 56 17.48 -11.48 -2.96
N ARG A 57 16.29 -11.46 -3.58
CA ARG A 57 16.07 -12.01 -4.92
C ARG A 57 16.51 -11.03 -5.99
N ASP A 58 16.96 -11.60 -7.11
CA ASP A 58 16.98 -10.90 -8.38
C ASP A 58 15.60 -11.06 -9.05
N LEU A 59 14.99 -9.93 -9.35
CA LEU A 59 13.67 -9.71 -9.90
C LEU A 59 13.75 -8.62 -10.98
N GLU A 60 14.91 -8.40 -11.60
CA GLU A 60 15.09 -7.40 -12.65
C GLU A 60 14.20 -7.72 -13.87
N ASN A 61 13.48 -6.72 -14.38
CA ASN A 61 12.43 -6.85 -15.40
C ASN A 61 11.25 -7.76 -15.02
N ALA A 62 11.00 -8.00 -13.73
CA ALA A 62 9.81 -8.71 -13.26
C ALA A 62 8.52 -7.90 -13.50
N ASP A 63 7.38 -8.57 -13.55
CA ASP A 63 6.07 -7.96 -13.76
C ASP A 63 5.06 -8.44 -12.72
N PHE A 64 4.81 -7.59 -11.73
CA PHE A 64 3.83 -7.74 -10.67
C PHE A 64 2.64 -6.77 -10.86
N SER A 65 2.37 -6.31 -12.09
CA SER A 65 1.30 -5.34 -12.35
C SER A 65 -0.05 -5.83 -11.80
N GLY A 66 -0.66 -5.03 -10.94
CA GLY A 66 -1.91 -5.32 -10.25
C GLY A 66 -1.89 -6.45 -9.22
N ALA A 67 -0.72 -6.99 -8.87
CA ALA A 67 -0.60 -8.05 -7.87
C ALA A 67 -0.97 -7.58 -6.45
N TYR A 68 -1.50 -8.50 -5.64
CA TYR A 68 -1.71 -8.31 -4.21
C TYR A 68 -0.44 -8.74 -3.48
N LEU A 69 0.35 -7.76 -3.07
CA LEU A 69 1.66 -7.90 -2.41
C LEU A 69 1.62 -7.40 -0.95
N PHE A 70 0.44 -7.40 -0.32
CA PHE A 70 0.28 -7.01 1.09
C PHE A 70 1.23 -7.83 1.98
N GLY A 71 1.97 -7.14 2.87
CA GLY A 71 2.89 -7.80 3.81
C GLY A 71 4.09 -8.52 3.18
N THR A 72 4.33 -8.38 1.87
CA THR A 72 5.48 -9.01 1.19
C THR A 72 6.81 -8.44 1.66
N ASN A 73 7.85 -9.26 1.56
CA ASN A 73 9.23 -8.87 1.88
C ASN A 73 10.07 -8.81 0.61
N PHE A 74 10.28 -7.61 0.06
CA PHE A 74 11.23 -7.31 -1.02
C PHE A 74 12.58 -6.79 -0.50
N SER A 75 12.83 -6.78 0.81
CA SER A 75 14.02 -6.12 1.38
C SER A 75 15.32 -6.72 0.81
N TRP A 76 16.29 -5.87 0.47
CA TRP A 76 17.54 -6.26 -0.21
C TRP A 76 17.38 -6.92 -1.60
N SER A 77 16.18 -6.91 -2.20
CA SER A 77 15.98 -7.41 -3.57
C SER A 77 16.51 -6.43 -4.62
N ILE A 78 16.79 -6.96 -5.81
CA ILE A 78 17.08 -6.19 -7.02
C ILE A 78 15.88 -6.36 -7.94
N ALA A 79 15.06 -5.33 -8.08
CA ALA A 79 13.83 -5.33 -8.85
C ALA A 79 13.78 -4.10 -9.78
N ARG A 80 14.88 -3.86 -10.50
CA ARG A 80 15.05 -2.76 -11.46
C ARG A 80 14.25 -3.00 -12.74
N ASN A 81 13.81 -1.91 -13.37
CA ASN A 81 13.01 -1.93 -14.61
C ASN A 81 11.75 -2.82 -14.52
N SER A 82 11.30 -3.10 -13.30
CA SER A 82 10.21 -4.04 -13.02
C SER A 82 8.88 -3.29 -12.92
N ARG A 83 7.79 -3.97 -13.24
CA ARG A 83 6.45 -3.38 -13.24
C ARG A 83 5.67 -3.79 -12.00
N PHE A 84 5.12 -2.80 -11.32
CA PHE A 84 4.23 -2.89 -10.17
C PHE A 84 3.00 -1.99 -10.39
N GLU A 85 2.65 -1.69 -11.66
CA GLU A 85 1.56 -0.78 -12.00
C GLU A 85 0.25 -1.25 -11.33
N SER A 86 -0.39 -0.38 -10.55
CA SER A 86 -1.61 -0.69 -9.79
C SER A 86 -1.50 -1.85 -8.78
N ALA A 87 -0.29 -2.27 -8.38
CA ALA A 87 -0.10 -3.30 -7.36
C ALA A 87 -0.50 -2.80 -5.95
N ILE A 88 -0.98 -3.70 -5.10
CA ILE A 88 -1.45 -3.38 -3.74
C ILE A 88 -0.48 -3.96 -2.72
N MET A 89 0.28 -3.10 -2.04
CA MET A 89 1.53 -3.46 -1.35
C MET A 89 1.62 -2.86 0.06
N TYR A 90 0.49 -2.61 0.71
CA TYR A 90 0.44 -2.09 2.09
C TYR A 90 1.16 -3.03 3.08
N GLN A 91 1.76 -2.44 4.12
CA GLN A 91 2.49 -3.14 5.19
C GLN A 91 3.66 -4.02 4.69
N GLY A 92 4.13 -3.81 3.46
CA GLY A 92 5.29 -4.52 2.93
C GLY A 92 6.61 -4.06 3.57
N ARG A 93 7.66 -4.83 3.31
CA ARG A 93 9.05 -4.46 3.62
C ARG A 93 9.87 -4.41 2.34
N MET A 94 10.41 -3.25 2.02
CA MET A 94 11.12 -2.92 0.78
C MET A 94 12.49 -2.28 1.09
N GLU A 95 13.04 -2.62 2.24
CA GLU A 95 14.14 -1.90 2.88
C GLU A 95 15.45 -2.28 2.17
N TRP A 96 16.30 -1.29 1.85
CA TRP A 96 17.55 -1.52 1.10
C TRP A 96 17.38 -2.22 -0.28
N ALA A 97 16.17 -2.24 -0.83
CA ALA A 97 15.90 -2.80 -2.15
C ALA A 97 16.24 -1.82 -3.28
N ASP A 98 16.46 -2.33 -4.49
CA ASP A 98 16.76 -1.53 -5.69
C ASP A 98 15.65 -1.67 -6.73
N PHE A 99 14.85 -0.61 -6.88
CA PHE A 99 13.75 -0.45 -7.82
C PHE A 99 14.03 0.62 -8.87
N ASP A 100 15.31 0.83 -9.23
CA ASP A 100 15.68 1.82 -10.25
C ASP A 100 14.98 1.55 -11.59
N GLY A 101 14.42 2.61 -12.20
CA GLY A 101 13.68 2.54 -13.47
C GLY A 101 12.32 1.85 -13.42
N SER A 102 11.90 1.31 -12.26
CA SER A 102 10.68 0.50 -12.13
C SER A 102 9.39 1.33 -12.16
N ASP A 103 8.27 0.71 -12.54
CA ASP A 103 6.97 1.37 -12.68
C ASP A 103 6.00 0.97 -11.58
N PHE A 104 5.77 1.90 -10.66
CA PHE A 104 4.85 1.82 -9.52
C PHE A 104 3.60 2.69 -9.75
N SER A 105 3.33 3.12 -10.99
CA SER A 105 2.22 4.03 -11.30
C SER A 105 0.89 3.47 -10.78
N LYS A 106 0.13 4.30 -10.06
CA LYS A 106 -1.15 3.96 -9.41
C LYS A 106 -1.08 2.85 -8.35
N ALA A 107 0.12 2.39 -7.96
CA ALA A 107 0.27 1.38 -6.93
C ALA A 107 -0.04 1.95 -5.54
N SER A 108 -0.43 1.08 -4.61
CA SER A 108 -0.65 1.41 -3.21
C SER A 108 0.48 0.84 -2.35
N VAL A 109 1.34 1.73 -1.83
CA VAL A 109 2.50 1.43 -0.98
C VAL A 109 2.43 2.19 0.35
N GLY A 110 1.23 2.60 0.77
CA GLY A 110 1.01 3.30 2.03
C GLY A 110 1.44 2.46 3.25
N GLY A 111 2.02 3.11 4.26
CA GLY A 111 2.49 2.46 5.49
C GLY A 111 3.61 1.42 5.33
N THR A 112 4.20 1.28 4.13
CA THR A 112 5.27 0.32 3.83
C THR A 112 6.64 0.86 4.26
N ALA A 113 7.55 -0.05 4.62
CA ALA A 113 8.92 0.31 4.98
C ALA A 113 9.81 0.31 3.72
N LEU A 114 10.18 1.49 3.21
CA LEU A 114 11.05 1.68 2.04
C LEU A 114 12.39 2.35 2.40
N PHE A 115 12.74 2.43 3.69
CA PHE A 115 13.92 3.18 4.12
C PHE A 115 15.20 2.66 3.43
N ARG A 116 16.04 3.60 2.99
CA ARG A 116 17.32 3.36 2.27
C ARG A 116 17.21 2.47 1.02
N SER A 117 16.02 2.36 0.41
CA SER A 117 15.86 1.77 -0.93
C SER A 117 16.23 2.76 -2.05
N SER A 118 16.39 2.25 -3.26
CA SER A 118 16.64 3.04 -4.48
C SER A 118 15.44 2.97 -5.42
N PHE A 119 15.00 4.11 -5.91
CA PHE A 119 13.86 4.32 -6.82
C PHE A 119 14.26 5.36 -7.90
N ARG A 120 15.54 5.39 -8.30
CA ARG A 120 16.05 6.40 -9.22
C ARG A 120 15.36 6.24 -10.57
N GLN A 121 14.91 7.35 -11.13
CA GLN A 121 14.19 7.38 -12.41
C GLN A 121 12.89 6.54 -12.47
N ALA A 122 12.41 6.01 -11.33
CA ALA A 122 11.19 5.21 -11.25
C ALA A 122 9.94 6.01 -11.62
N GLN A 123 8.92 5.34 -12.15
CA GLN A 123 7.60 5.91 -12.41
C GLN A 123 6.71 5.70 -11.18
N LEU A 124 6.31 6.79 -10.53
CA LEU A 124 5.55 6.80 -9.27
C LEU A 124 4.31 7.71 -9.43
N ARG A 125 3.74 7.74 -10.64
CA ARG A 125 2.64 8.63 -10.99
C ARG A 125 1.33 8.11 -10.40
N LEU A 126 0.60 8.96 -9.68
CA LEU A 126 -0.63 8.58 -8.96
C LEU A 126 -0.42 7.47 -7.90
N THR A 127 0.82 7.20 -7.49
CA THR A 127 1.13 6.20 -6.45
C THR A 127 0.74 6.75 -5.08
N ASP A 128 0.17 5.90 -4.23
CA ASP A 128 -0.10 6.21 -2.83
C ASP A 128 1.01 5.70 -1.92
N LEU A 129 1.77 6.63 -1.35
CA LEU A 129 2.87 6.46 -0.40
C LEU A 129 2.50 7.00 1.01
N SER A 130 1.22 7.23 1.29
CA SER A 130 0.77 7.86 2.53
C SER A 130 1.24 7.07 3.76
N HIS A 131 1.80 7.79 4.74
CA HIS A 131 2.38 7.24 5.97
C HIS A 131 3.50 6.20 5.79
N ALA A 132 4.07 6.06 4.59
CA ALA A 132 5.20 5.18 4.36
C ALA A 132 6.50 5.75 4.96
N ASN A 133 7.44 4.86 5.30
CA ASN A 133 8.78 5.26 5.76
C ASN A 133 9.77 5.20 4.60
N LEU A 134 10.15 6.36 4.09
CA LEU A 134 11.13 6.58 3.01
C LEU A 134 12.42 7.24 3.55
N THR A 135 12.75 7.05 4.84
CA THR A 135 13.97 7.62 5.45
C THR A 135 15.23 7.22 4.67
N GLY A 136 15.99 8.19 4.19
CA GLY A 136 17.22 8.01 3.42
C GLY A 136 17.04 7.31 2.07
N ILE A 137 15.83 7.30 1.50
CA ILE A 137 15.57 6.74 0.15
C ILE A 137 16.32 7.52 -0.94
N ASP A 138 16.62 6.88 -2.07
CA ASP A 138 17.06 7.57 -3.29
C ASP A 138 15.93 7.63 -4.34
N LEU A 139 15.29 8.79 -4.45
CA LEU A 139 14.27 9.15 -5.44
C LEU A 139 14.84 10.08 -6.55
N THR A 140 16.16 10.06 -6.77
CA THR A 140 16.82 10.94 -7.76
C THR A 140 16.18 10.77 -9.14
N ARG A 141 15.67 11.87 -9.69
CA ARG A 141 14.94 11.95 -10.97
C ARG A 141 13.69 11.06 -11.08
N ALA A 142 13.09 10.63 -9.96
CA ALA A 142 11.85 9.86 -10.00
C ALA A 142 10.63 10.71 -10.47
N HIS A 143 9.66 10.05 -11.09
CA HIS A 143 8.48 10.68 -11.70
C HIS A 143 7.22 10.49 -10.84
N MET A 144 7.03 11.39 -9.87
CA MET A 144 6.01 11.33 -8.82
C MET A 144 4.81 12.28 -9.06
N VAL A 145 4.47 12.50 -10.33
CA VAL A 145 3.39 13.45 -10.71
C VAL A 145 2.06 12.98 -10.13
N THR A 146 1.40 13.87 -9.37
CA THR A 146 0.13 13.59 -8.68
C THR A 146 0.20 12.39 -7.71
N ALA A 147 1.37 12.07 -7.17
CA ALA A 147 1.51 11.08 -6.10
C ALA A 147 0.92 11.59 -4.78
N ILE A 148 0.52 10.66 -3.90
CA ILE A 148 0.02 10.95 -2.56
C ILE A 148 1.09 10.53 -1.56
N LEU A 149 1.53 11.47 -0.72
CA LEU A 149 2.59 11.32 0.27
C LEU A 149 2.17 11.97 1.60
N GLU A 150 0.90 11.82 2.00
CA GLU A 150 0.39 12.42 3.23
C GLU A 150 1.01 11.77 4.47
N GLY A 151 1.53 12.58 5.39
CA GLY A 151 2.20 12.13 6.61
C GLY A 151 3.40 11.20 6.39
N VAL A 152 4.08 11.30 5.24
CA VAL A 152 5.23 10.46 4.89
C VAL A 152 6.51 10.87 5.62
N ASP A 153 7.43 9.95 5.90
CA ASP A 153 8.78 10.27 6.37
C ASP A 153 9.81 10.14 5.24
N LEU A 154 10.37 11.26 4.82
CA LEU A 154 11.41 11.46 3.80
C LEU A 154 12.70 12.05 4.42
N THR A 155 12.92 11.87 5.72
CA THR A 155 14.13 12.35 6.41
C THR A 155 15.40 11.85 5.71
N ASP A 156 16.39 12.72 5.49
CA ASP A 156 17.64 12.47 4.78
C ASP A 156 17.52 11.96 3.31
N ALA A 157 16.32 11.99 2.70
CA ALA A 157 16.08 11.45 1.36
C ALA A 157 16.88 12.19 0.25
N GLN A 158 17.34 11.43 -0.76
CA GLN A 158 17.95 11.97 -1.97
C GLN A 158 16.86 12.16 -3.03
N MET A 159 16.55 13.40 -3.39
CA MET A 159 15.38 13.74 -4.22
C MET A 159 15.76 14.70 -5.35
N SER A 160 17.01 14.65 -5.81
CA SER A 160 17.52 15.63 -6.79
C SER A 160 16.91 15.39 -8.17
N GLY A 161 16.34 16.44 -8.77
CA GLY A 161 15.62 16.38 -10.04
C GLY A 161 14.29 15.61 -9.99
N VAL A 162 13.74 15.31 -8.80
CA VAL A 162 12.45 14.62 -8.68
C VAL A 162 11.31 15.48 -9.25
N ASN A 163 10.32 14.83 -9.86
CA ASN A 163 9.14 15.49 -10.40
C ASN A 163 7.91 15.18 -9.53
N LEU A 164 7.56 16.11 -8.63
CA LEU A 164 6.45 16.07 -7.68
C LEU A 164 5.31 17.03 -8.07
N ARG A 165 5.17 17.36 -9.36
CA ARG A 165 4.12 18.27 -9.85
C ARG A 165 2.73 17.80 -9.40
N SER A 166 1.97 18.72 -8.81
CA SER A 166 0.63 18.45 -8.27
C SER A 166 0.54 17.28 -7.27
N ALA A 167 1.64 16.89 -6.62
CA ALA A 167 1.64 15.86 -5.58
C ALA A 167 1.14 16.43 -4.23
N THR A 168 0.64 15.54 -3.36
CA THR A 168 0.22 15.90 -1.99
C THR A 168 1.25 15.41 -0.99
N LEU A 169 1.89 16.32 -0.26
CA LEU A 169 2.87 16.08 0.81
C LEU A 169 2.42 16.80 2.10
N ARG A 170 1.13 16.75 2.42
CA ARG A 170 0.59 17.32 3.66
C ARG A 170 1.19 16.58 4.86
N ASP A 171 1.60 17.33 5.90
CA ASP A 171 2.19 16.77 7.13
C ASP A 171 3.44 15.89 6.89
N ALA A 172 4.06 15.96 5.70
CA ALA A 172 5.24 15.19 5.36
C ALA A 172 6.50 15.71 6.06
N ASN A 173 7.36 14.80 6.51
CA ASN A 173 8.67 15.11 7.07
C ASN A 173 9.76 14.95 6.00
N LEU A 174 10.27 16.04 5.46
CA LEU A 174 11.38 16.08 4.49
C LEU A 174 12.68 16.59 5.13
N SER A 175 12.85 16.48 6.45
CA SER A 175 14.01 17.07 7.13
C SER A 175 15.34 16.56 6.55
N ASN A 176 16.29 17.49 6.31
CA ASN A 176 17.59 17.25 5.66
C ASN A 176 17.55 16.67 4.22
N ALA A 177 16.38 16.54 3.58
CA ALA A 177 16.27 15.99 2.23
C ALA A 177 16.97 16.87 1.17
N ARG A 178 17.51 16.24 0.12
CA ARG A 178 18.22 16.92 -0.98
C ARG A 178 17.32 17.06 -2.21
N LEU A 179 16.60 18.18 -2.28
CA LEU A 179 15.60 18.53 -3.29
C LEU A 179 16.17 19.40 -4.44
N ARG A 180 17.47 19.29 -4.74
CA ARG A 180 18.11 20.08 -5.79
C ARG A 180 17.42 19.89 -7.14
N ASP A 181 17.13 20.97 -7.84
CA ASP A 181 16.46 20.99 -9.16
C ASP A 181 15.11 20.24 -9.22
N ALA A 182 14.45 20.00 -8.08
CA ALA A 182 13.16 19.33 -8.01
C ALA A 182 12.00 20.20 -8.54
N ASP A 183 11.03 19.58 -9.25
CA ASP A 183 9.82 20.26 -9.72
C ASP A 183 8.61 19.91 -8.85
N LEU A 184 8.18 20.85 -8.01
CA LEU A 184 7.02 20.76 -7.10
C LEU A 184 5.91 21.74 -7.49
N GLN A 185 5.82 22.12 -8.77
CA GLN A 185 4.78 23.04 -9.26
C GLN A 185 3.37 22.56 -8.89
N GLY A 186 2.59 23.43 -8.23
CA GLY A 186 1.23 23.14 -7.80
C GLY A 186 1.07 22.07 -6.72
N ALA A 187 2.15 21.59 -6.10
CA ALA A 187 2.09 20.59 -5.03
C ALA A 187 1.50 21.16 -3.72
N VAL A 188 0.98 20.28 -2.85
CA VAL A 188 0.38 20.66 -1.56
C VAL A 188 1.29 20.17 -0.43
N LEU A 189 2.05 21.08 0.20
CA LEU A 189 2.99 20.80 1.29
C LEU A 189 2.57 21.54 2.59
N THR A 190 1.27 21.59 2.86
CA THR A 190 0.76 22.25 4.09
C THR A 190 1.25 21.52 5.33
N ARG A 191 1.83 22.25 6.29
CA ARG A 191 2.50 21.73 7.50
C ARG A 191 3.67 20.77 7.25
N ALA A 192 4.24 20.74 6.04
CA ALA A 192 5.42 19.92 5.76
C ALA A 192 6.66 20.46 6.49
N ASN A 193 7.51 19.55 6.98
CA ASN A 193 8.79 19.88 7.58
C ASN A 193 9.92 19.78 6.53
N LEU A 194 10.46 20.91 6.09
CA LEU A 194 11.63 21.02 5.21
C LEU A 194 12.86 21.59 5.96
N GLN A 195 12.93 21.43 7.29
CA GLN A 195 14.08 21.85 8.10
C GLN A 195 15.39 21.25 7.54
N GLY A 196 16.44 22.08 7.41
CA GLY A 196 17.76 21.63 6.97
C GLY A 196 17.87 21.14 5.52
N THR A 197 16.81 21.25 4.72
CA THR A 197 16.81 20.81 3.31
C THR A 197 17.77 21.60 2.42
N ASP A 198 18.26 20.96 1.36
CA ASP A 198 18.91 21.66 0.24
C ASP A 198 17.90 21.78 -0.92
N LEU A 199 17.48 23.02 -1.19
CA LEU A 199 16.45 23.38 -2.14
C LEU A 199 17.04 24.08 -3.38
N LYS A 200 18.33 23.89 -3.66
CA LYS A 200 19.01 24.58 -4.76
C LYS A 200 18.31 24.34 -6.10
N GLY A 201 17.81 25.40 -6.74
CA GLY A 201 17.16 25.32 -8.05
C GLY A 201 15.74 24.73 -8.05
N ALA A 202 15.19 24.34 -6.88
CA ALA A 202 13.86 23.74 -6.79
C ALA A 202 12.74 24.72 -7.19
N ASN A 203 11.65 24.18 -7.75
CA ASN A 203 10.53 24.96 -8.28
C ASN A 203 9.20 24.63 -7.59
N PHE A 204 8.73 25.56 -6.78
CA PHE A 204 7.46 25.50 -6.03
C PHE A 204 6.38 26.41 -6.61
N THR A 205 6.47 26.81 -7.90
CA THR A 205 5.53 27.78 -8.48
C THR A 205 4.08 27.33 -8.26
N ALA A 206 3.27 28.22 -7.68
CA ALA A 206 1.88 27.98 -7.30
C ALA A 206 1.60 26.81 -6.33
N ALA A 207 2.60 26.30 -5.61
CA ALA A 207 2.40 25.30 -4.55
C ALA A 207 1.68 25.90 -3.32
N VAL A 208 1.10 25.02 -2.49
CA VAL A 208 0.34 25.37 -1.27
C VAL A 208 1.07 24.84 -0.03
N MET A 209 1.73 25.73 0.69
CA MET A 209 2.73 25.44 1.72
C MET A 209 2.46 26.26 3.01
N ASN A 210 1.19 26.42 3.40
CA ASN A 210 0.87 27.08 4.68
C ASN A 210 1.53 26.29 5.82
N ASP A 211 2.01 27.01 6.84
CA ASP A 211 2.55 26.43 8.06
C ASP A 211 3.76 25.48 7.84
N ALA A 212 4.41 25.52 6.67
CA ALA A 212 5.57 24.70 6.35
C ALA A 212 6.84 25.26 7.01
N SER A 213 7.71 24.39 7.55
CA SER A 213 9.00 24.81 8.10
C SER A 213 10.12 24.63 7.08
N PHE A 214 10.94 25.66 6.93
CA PHE A 214 12.19 25.73 6.17
C PHE A 214 13.36 26.09 7.10
N ALA A 215 13.22 25.89 8.42
CA ALA A 215 14.20 26.33 9.39
C ALA A 215 15.60 25.77 9.08
N ASN A 216 16.63 26.62 9.14
CA ASN A 216 18.03 26.23 8.86
C ASN A 216 18.28 25.62 7.46
N SER A 217 17.36 25.78 6.49
CA SER A 217 17.52 25.22 5.14
C SER A 217 18.43 26.07 4.24
N TYR A 218 18.96 25.44 3.18
CA TYR A 218 19.71 26.11 2.12
C TYR A 218 18.81 26.32 0.89
N VAL A 219 18.43 27.57 0.66
CA VAL A 219 17.42 28.00 -0.31
C VAL A 219 18.09 28.90 -1.34
N HIS A 220 18.74 28.30 -2.34
CA HIS A 220 19.50 29.02 -3.36
C HIS A 220 18.87 28.87 -4.74
N THR A 221 18.66 29.95 -5.49
CA THR A 221 18.03 29.93 -6.84
C THR A 221 16.64 29.25 -6.88
N THR A 222 15.97 29.15 -5.73
CA THR A 222 14.67 28.48 -5.57
C THR A 222 13.52 29.37 -6.04
N ASN A 223 12.51 28.80 -6.69
CA ASN A 223 11.37 29.54 -7.25
C ASN A 223 10.06 29.27 -6.49
N PHE A 224 9.60 30.26 -5.71
CA PHE A 224 8.33 30.31 -4.99
C PHE A 224 7.31 31.27 -5.63
N ARG A 225 7.37 31.47 -6.95
CA ARG A 225 6.45 32.37 -7.66
C ARG A 225 4.99 31.94 -7.45
N LYS A 226 4.12 32.86 -7.00
CA LYS A 226 2.70 32.63 -6.69
C LYS A 226 2.44 31.53 -5.63
N THR A 227 3.45 31.07 -4.90
CA THR A 227 3.28 30.06 -3.83
C THR A 227 2.53 30.65 -2.64
N ASN A 228 1.74 29.82 -1.94
CA ASN A 228 1.13 30.20 -0.67
C ASN A 228 1.99 29.67 0.48
N LEU A 229 2.67 30.58 1.20
CA LEU A 229 3.63 30.35 2.28
C LEU A 229 3.22 31.11 3.56
N ASN A 230 1.91 31.28 3.78
CA ASN A 230 1.41 31.88 5.02
C ASN A 230 1.87 31.06 6.23
N ASN A 231 2.29 31.73 7.30
CA ASN A 231 2.84 31.15 8.53
C ASN A 231 4.10 30.28 8.33
N ALA A 232 4.74 30.31 7.15
CA ALA A 232 5.92 29.48 6.89
C ALA A 232 7.14 29.95 7.71
N ASP A 233 7.91 29.01 8.25
CA ASP A 233 9.07 29.30 9.10
C ASP A 233 10.39 29.18 8.33
N PHE A 234 10.98 30.31 7.96
CA PHE A 234 12.30 30.42 7.35
C PHE A 234 13.40 30.77 8.38
N SER A 235 13.19 30.53 9.67
CA SER A 235 14.17 30.91 10.70
C SER A 235 15.56 30.31 10.45
N ASN A 236 16.60 31.16 10.56
CA ASN A 236 18.00 30.83 10.26
C ASN A 236 18.26 30.25 8.85
N ALA A 237 17.31 30.32 7.90
CA ALA A 237 17.52 29.83 6.54
C ALA A 237 18.50 30.71 5.75
N ILE A 238 19.17 30.12 4.77
CA ILE A 238 20.04 30.84 3.83
C ILE A 238 19.27 31.02 2.52
N LEU A 239 18.75 32.23 2.28
CA LEU A 239 17.96 32.62 1.12
C LEU A 239 18.84 33.45 0.18
N ASP A 240 19.26 32.87 -0.95
CA ASP A 240 20.05 33.56 -1.98
C ASP A 240 19.49 33.34 -3.40
N ALA A 241 19.33 34.42 -4.16
CA ALA A 241 18.75 34.41 -5.50
C ALA A 241 17.33 33.78 -5.59
N VAL A 242 16.55 33.89 -4.51
CA VAL A 242 15.22 33.27 -4.38
C VAL A 242 14.13 34.13 -5.03
N ASN A 243 13.17 33.51 -5.72
CA ASN A 243 12.07 34.21 -6.37
C ASN A 243 10.74 34.01 -5.63
N PHE A 244 10.24 35.02 -4.92
CA PHE A 244 8.93 35.06 -4.27
C PHE A 244 7.90 35.92 -5.03
N GLN A 245 8.07 36.15 -6.34
CA GLN A 245 7.18 37.02 -7.11
C GLN A 245 5.69 36.59 -6.98
N GLY A 246 4.84 37.47 -6.45
CA GLY A 246 3.42 37.18 -6.21
C GLY A 246 3.13 36.13 -5.14
N ALA A 247 4.10 35.73 -4.32
CA ALA A 247 3.91 34.78 -3.23
C ALA A 247 3.09 35.39 -2.08
N ARG A 248 2.38 34.56 -1.31
CA ARG A 248 1.76 34.95 -0.04
C ARG A 248 2.67 34.51 1.09
N LEU A 249 3.15 35.44 1.89
CA LEU A 249 4.12 35.25 2.97
C LEU A 249 3.57 35.83 4.29
N ARG A 250 2.24 35.79 4.48
CA ARG A 250 1.61 36.42 5.65
C ARG A 250 2.06 35.70 6.91
N HIS A 251 2.50 36.46 7.91
CA HIS A 251 3.02 35.91 9.17
C HIS A 251 4.19 34.91 9.01
N ALA A 252 4.87 34.90 7.86
CA ALA A 252 6.07 34.09 7.68
C ALA A 252 7.19 34.57 8.62
N ASN A 253 8.01 33.64 9.13
CA ASN A 253 9.07 33.94 10.08
C ASN A 253 10.45 33.85 9.41
N PHE A 254 11.12 34.98 9.22
CA PHE A 254 12.48 35.06 8.67
C PHE A 254 13.55 35.33 9.75
N LYS A 255 13.23 35.25 11.04
CA LYS A 255 14.17 35.60 12.12
C LYS A 255 15.50 34.84 11.99
N GLY A 256 16.62 35.58 11.99
CA GLY A 256 17.96 35.03 11.81
C GLY A 256 18.31 34.57 10.38
N ALA A 257 17.38 34.65 9.42
CA ALA A 257 17.64 34.22 8.05
C ALA A 257 18.59 35.18 7.32
N THR A 258 19.49 34.63 6.50
CA THR A 258 20.30 35.44 5.57
C THR A 258 19.51 35.64 4.28
N ILE A 259 19.25 36.89 3.87
CA ILE A 259 18.49 37.22 2.65
C ILE A 259 19.39 37.99 1.68
N LYS A 260 19.64 37.43 0.49
CA LYS A 260 20.46 38.03 -0.58
C LYS A 260 19.81 37.80 -1.96
N ASN A 261 19.90 38.80 -2.84
CA ASN A 261 19.47 38.70 -4.25
C ASN A 261 18.00 38.24 -4.46
N VAL A 262 17.12 38.45 -3.48
CA VAL A 262 15.75 37.92 -3.48
C VAL A 262 14.77 38.81 -4.25
N ILE A 263 13.88 38.21 -5.04
CA ILE A 263 12.83 38.90 -5.82
C ILE A 263 11.50 38.85 -5.05
N LEU A 264 11.01 40.01 -4.59
CA LEU A 264 9.79 40.15 -3.77
C LEU A 264 8.62 40.84 -4.52
N GLN A 265 8.70 40.97 -5.84
CA GLN A 265 7.74 41.76 -6.64
C GLN A 265 6.30 41.23 -6.48
N GLY A 266 5.43 42.03 -5.87
CA GLY A 266 4.03 41.66 -5.60
C GLY A 266 3.85 40.59 -4.53
N ALA A 267 4.87 40.28 -3.73
CA ALA A 267 4.75 39.38 -2.58
C ALA A 267 3.99 40.04 -1.43
N ASP A 268 3.14 39.27 -0.74
CA ASP A 268 2.36 39.72 0.41
C ASP A 268 3.06 39.30 1.72
N LEU A 269 3.95 40.17 2.22
CA LEU A 269 4.78 39.98 3.42
C LEU A 269 4.07 40.37 4.74
N CYS A 270 2.75 40.54 4.69
CA CYS A 270 1.99 41.14 5.78
C CYS A 270 2.13 40.38 7.12
N GLY A 271 2.40 41.09 8.22
CA GLY A 271 2.55 40.48 9.55
C GLY A 271 3.77 39.56 9.72
N ALA A 272 4.65 39.45 8.72
CA ALA A 272 5.84 38.61 8.74
C ALA A 272 6.91 39.13 9.72
N ILE A 273 7.73 38.24 10.25
CA ILE A 273 8.88 38.57 11.12
C ILE A 273 10.13 38.59 10.25
N MET A 274 10.91 39.67 10.32
CA MET A 274 12.11 39.90 9.51
C MET A 274 13.38 39.31 10.15
N PRO A 275 14.53 39.24 9.44
CA PRO A 275 15.78 38.68 9.97
C PRO A 275 16.27 39.23 11.31
N ASP A 276 16.07 40.52 11.58
CA ASP A 276 16.40 41.18 12.83
C ASP A 276 15.38 40.94 13.96
N GLY A 277 14.27 40.25 13.67
CA GLY A 277 13.17 39.99 14.57
C GLY A 277 12.07 41.06 14.59
N GLN A 278 12.18 42.12 13.79
CA GLN A 278 11.09 43.11 13.65
C GLN A 278 9.90 42.52 12.90
N GLN A 279 8.68 42.88 13.30
CA GLN A 279 7.46 42.43 12.62
C GLN A 279 6.96 43.50 11.64
N ILE A 280 6.70 43.11 10.39
CA ILE A 280 5.94 43.91 9.43
C ILE A 280 4.52 44.14 9.98
N PRO A 281 3.89 45.31 9.79
CA PRO A 281 2.57 45.61 10.32
C PRO A 281 1.54 44.47 10.11
N PRO A 282 0.67 44.22 11.11
CA PRO A 282 -0.34 43.18 11.05
C PRO A 282 -1.31 43.45 9.91
N CYS A 283 -1.98 42.39 9.44
CA CYS A 283 -2.79 42.53 8.25
C CYS A 283 -4.00 43.41 8.48
N PRO A 284 -4.35 44.27 7.49
CA PRO A 284 -5.60 44.99 7.55
C PRO A 284 -6.68 43.94 7.71
N GLU A 285 -7.36 43.97 8.85
CA GLU A 285 -8.51 43.13 9.09
C GLU A 285 -9.45 43.33 7.91
N LYS A 286 -10.02 42.24 7.39
CA LYS A 286 -11.06 42.38 6.36
C LYS A 286 -12.15 43.22 7.00
N ALA A 287 -12.30 44.46 6.53
CA ALA A 287 -13.36 45.35 6.96
C ALA A 287 -14.68 44.62 6.80
N THR A 288 -15.25 44.15 7.90
CA THR A 288 -16.66 43.81 7.97
C THR A 288 -17.40 45.09 7.61
N SER A 289 -18.27 44.96 6.61
CA SER A 289 -18.79 46.09 5.85
C SER A 289 -19.44 47.14 6.76
N SER A 290 -18.76 48.26 6.98
CA SER A 290 -19.38 49.51 7.37
C SER A 290 -18.92 50.61 6.41
N LEU A 291 -19.83 51.01 5.53
CA LEU A 291 -19.65 52.20 4.70
C LEU A 291 -19.69 53.44 5.59
N THR A 292 -18.53 54.00 5.91
CA THR A 292 -18.40 55.44 6.20
C THR A 292 -17.19 56.01 5.49
N THR A 293 -17.33 57.26 5.06
CA THR A 293 -16.46 57.95 4.10
C THR A 293 -15.33 58.74 4.77
N SER A 294 -14.31 59.06 3.97
CA SER A 294 -13.46 60.27 4.07
C SER A 294 -12.05 60.20 4.70
N ALA A 295 -11.06 60.31 3.79
CA ALA A 295 -9.88 61.21 3.82
C ALA A 295 -8.53 60.83 4.50
N ALA A 296 -7.47 61.28 3.80
CA ALA A 296 -6.00 61.27 4.04
C ALA A 296 -5.29 59.96 3.62
N VAL A 297 -4.53 59.84 2.51
CA VAL A 297 -3.66 60.74 1.71
C VAL A 297 -2.43 61.27 2.47
N SER A 298 -1.23 60.96 1.92
CA SER A 298 0.14 61.22 2.42
C SER A 298 0.54 60.33 3.62
N GLN A 299 1.72 59.71 3.66
CA GLN A 299 3.01 60.05 3.02
C GLN A 299 3.76 58.80 2.51
N MET A 300 4.39 58.88 1.33
CA MET A 300 5.65 58.19 1.01
C MET A 300 6.23 58.77 -0.27
N THR A 301 7.12 59.77 -0.13
CA THR A 301 7.86 60.40 -1.23
C THR A 301 9.33 60.50 -0.86
N SER A 302 10.15 59.54 -1.29
CA SER A 302 11.57 59.76 -1.64
C SER A 302 12.18 58.50 -2.26
N ILE A 303 12.08 58.39 -3.58
CA ILE A 303 13.01 57.58 -4.41
C ILE A 303 13.76 58.58 -5.29
N PRO A 304 15.10 58.62 -5.28
CA PRO A 304 15.89 59.19 -6.37
C PRO A 304 16.04 58.16 -7.50
N PRO A 305 15.83 58.52 -8.78
CA PRO A 305 15.92 57.60 -9.91
C PRO A 305 17.35 57.39 -10.43
N ALA A 306 17.51 56.45 -11.37
CA ALA A 306 18.79 55.96 -11.88
C ALA A 306 19.29 56.66 -13.16
N GLU A 307 20.61 56.65 -13.38
CA GLU A 307 21.23 56.97 -14.66
C GLU A 307 22.39 55.99 -15.02
N THR A 308 22.19 55.26 -16.12
CA THR A 308 23.09 55.07 -17.30
C THR A 308 24.53 54.51 -17.18
N GLY A 309 24.90 53.61 -18.12
CA GLY A 309 26.22 52.91 -18.20
C GLY A 309 27.33 53.68 -18.96
N PRO A 310 28.35 53.04 -19.61
CA PRO A 310 28.48 51.63 -20.00
C PRO A 310 29.83 50.94 -19.60
N ALA A 311 30.20 49.85 -20.28
CA ALA A 311 31.27 48.90 -19.91
C ALA A 311 32.71 49.24 -20.37
N THR A 312 33.71 48.69 -19.66
CA THR A 312 35.07 48.35 -20.15
C THR A 312 35.64 47.13 -19.39
N ALA A 313 36.56 46.37 -20.00
CA ALA A 313 37.12 45.11 -19.48
C ALA A 313 38.48 45.27 -18.77
N ASP A 314 38.82 44.30 -17.88
CA ASP A 314 40.09 43.57 -17.65
C ASP A 314 41.49 44.27 -17.70
N PRO A 315 42.60 43.69 -17.17
CA PRO A 315 42.80 42.43 -16.40
C PRO A 315 43.75 42.60 -15.15
N VAL A 316 44.40 41.48 -14.72
CA VAL A 316 45.63 41.32 -13.86
C VAL A 316 45.47 41.64 -12.35
N VAL A 317 46.11 40.96 -11.37
CA VAL A 317 47.29 40.04 -11.33
C VAL A 317 47.08 38.84 -10.38
N LEU A 318 47.81 37.75 -10.63
CA LEU A 318 47.82 36.46 -9.92
C LEU A 318 48.99 36.28 -8.93
N LEU A 319 48.75 35.53 -7.83
CA LEU A 319 49.69 34.66 -7.08
C LEU A 319 50.76 35.31 -6.14
N PRO A 320 51.39 34.56 -5.19
CA PRO A 320 51.34 33.10 -4.95
C PRO A 320 51.02 32.60 -3.51
N ARG A 321 50.95 31.26 -3.44
CA ARG A 321 50.66 30.32 -2.33
C ARG A 321 51.61 30.35 -1.13
N THR A 322 51.09 29.90 0.02
CA THR A 322 51.58 28.74 0.82
C THR A 322 50.39 28.13 1.58
N ASP A 323 50.17 26.83 1.81
CA ASP A 323 50.68 25.58 1.19
C ASP A 323 49.73 24.39 1.57
N ALA A 324 50.15 23.12 1.45
CA ALA A 324 49.35 21.90 1.67
C ALA A 324 49.95 20.97 2.77
N PRO A 325 49.32 19.82 3.10
CA PRO A 325 49.48 18.56 2.32
C PRO A 325 48.10 17.92 1.94
N SER A 326 47.84 17.40 0.73
CA SER A 326 48.34 16.16 0.05
C SER A 326 48.17 14.88 0.88
N ASP A 327 47.64 13.75 0.42
CA ASP A 327 47.02 13.28 -0.84
C ASP A 327 46.19 12.01 -0.45
N MET A 328 45.23 11.44 -1.20
CA MET A 328 45.31 10.85 -2.54
C MET A 328 43.90 10.65 -3.16
N THR A 329 43.87 10.30 -4.46
CA THR A 329 42.68 10.26 -5.34
C THR A 329 42.11 8.82 -5.54
N PRO A 330 41.43 8.44 -6.65
CA PRO A 330 40.05 7.94 -6.60
C PRO A 330 39.91 6.42 -6.83
N VAL A 331 38.74 5.86 -6.49
CA VAL A 331 38.41 4.44 -6.67
C VAL A 331 37.66 4.19 -8.00
N PRO A 332 38.19 3.34 -8.92
CA PRO A 332 37.46 2.80 -10.07
C PRO A 332 36.79 1.44 -9.74
N PRO A 333 35.95 0.85 -10.64
CA PRO A 333 34.91 -0.09 -10.24
C PRO A 333 35.23 -1.59 -10.40
N SER A 334 34.40 -2.41 -9.73
CA SER A 334 34.16 -3.86 -9.91
C SER A 334 35.23 -4.86 -9.43
N GLY A 335 34.77 -6.04 -8.97
CA GLY A 335 35.61 -7.23 -8.76
C GLY A 335 35.60 -7.81 -7.34
N ASP A 336 35.11 -9.05 -7.24
CA ASP A 336 35.49 -10.12 -6.30
C ASP A 336 35.30 -9.99 -4.76
N ARG A 337 34.51 -10.94 -4.22
CA ARG A 337 34.51 -11.32 -2.79
C ARG A 337 35.67 -12.28 -2.49
N PRO A 338 36.45 -12.05 -1.43
CA PRO A 338 37.26 -13.10 -0.80
C PRO A 338 36.46 -13.87 0.28
N PRO A 339 36.87 -15.10 0.65
CA PRO A 339 36.14 -15.95 1.60
C PRO A 339 36.41 -15.57 3.07
N ILE A 340 35.49 -15.99 3.94
CA ILE A 340 35.69 -15.98 5.40
C ILE A 340 36.50 -17.22 5.77
N ASP A 341 37.62 -17.04 6.46
CA ASP A 341 38.22 -18.09 7.28
C ASP A 341 38.39 -17.58 8.72
N ALA A 342 38.25 -18.48 9.67
CA ALA A 342 38.26 -18.21 11.08
C ALA A 342 39.52 -18.77 11.72
N THR A 343 40.14 -18.03 12.64
CA THR A 343 40.71 -18.59 13.89
C THR A 343 41.32 -17.48 14.74
N LEU A 344 40.84 -17.34 15.98
CA LEU A 344 41.65 -17.03 17.17
C LEU A 344 40.73 -17.24 18.39
N ALA A 345 40.95 -18.36 19.09
CA ALA A 345 40.30 -18.69 20.35
C ALA A 345 41.17 -18.22 21.53
N PRO A 346 40.58 -18.14 22.73
CA PRO A 346 40.95 -19.10 23.79
C PRO A 346 39.69 -19.55 24.56
N GLU A 347 39.61 -20.60 25.37
CA GLU A 347 40.38 -21.79 25.75
C GLU A 347 39.43 -22.51 26.75
N GLY A 348 39.47 -23.84 26.88
CA GLY A 348 38.56 -24.54 27.82
C GLY A 348 38.34 -26.01 27.49
N ASN A 349 39.40 -26.81 27.64
CA ASN A 349 39.45 -28.19 27.14
C ASN A 349 38.88 -29.20 28.16
N ALA A 350 38.01 -30.11 27.72
CA ALA A 350 37.76 -31.38 28.39
C ALA A 350 37.36 -32.45 27.35
N THR A 351 38.19 -33.48 27.22
CA THR A 351 38.09 -34.56 26.21
C THR A 351 37.04 -35.60 26.55
N LEU A 352 36.25 -36.04 25.57
CA LEU A 352 35.44 -37.27 25.66
C LEU A 352 35.50 -38.11 24.37
N ASP A 353 35.29 -39.42 24.56
CA ASP A 353 35.54 -40.55 23.68
C ASP A 353 34.60 -40.64 22.45
N PRO A 354 35.10 -40.90 21.22
CA PRO A 354 34.27 -41.00 20.01
C PRO A 354 33.49 -42.32 19.84
N SER A 355 33.49 -43.22 20.84
CA SER A 355 32.79 -44.53 20.77
C SER A 355 31.44 -44.59 21.52
N ALA A 356 31.03 -43.53 22.22
CA ALA A 356 29.76 -43.49 22.95
C ALA A 356 28.60 -42.92 22.10
N GLN A 357 27.77 -43.79 21.51
CA GLN A 357 26.46 -43.38 20.99
C GLN A 357 25.48 -43.10 22.15
N PRO A 358 24.84 -41.92 22.23
CA PRO A 358 23.71 -41.73 23.12
C PRO A 358 22.48 -42.45 22.54
N THR A 359 21.98 -43.45 23.27
CA THR A 359 20.65 -44.00 23.03
C THR A 359 19.58 -42.90 23.20
N PRO A 360 18.47 -42.94 22.43
CA PRO A 360 17.38 -41.98 22.64
C PRO A 360 16.79 -42.16 24.04
N PRO A 361 16.36 -41.08 24.72
CA PRO A 361 15.79 -41.18 26.05
C PRO A 361 14.50 -41.99 26.01
N VAL A 362 14.51 -43.12 26.70
CA VAL A 362 13.29 -43.84 27.07
C VAL A 362 12.56 -42.98 28.10
N ILE A 363 11.46 -42.34 27.68
CA ILE A 363 10.55 -41.70 28.63
C ILE A 363 9.74 -42.81 29.29
N ASP A 364 9.88 -42.93 30.61
CA ASP A 364 9.18 -43.92 31.42
C ASP A 364 7.65 -43.67 31.40
N ALA A 365 6.90 -44.68 30.98
CA ALA A 365 5.47 -44.60 30.74
C ALA A 365 4.65 -44.85 32.03
N ALA A 366 5.01 -44.20 33.14
CA ALA A 366 4.43 -44.49 34.46
C ALA A 366 4.38 -43.31 35.47
N ALA A 367 4.28 -42.04 35.05
CA ALA A 367 3.94 -40.95 35.97
C ALA A 367 3.19 -39.78 35.32
N VAL A 368 2.26 -39.18 36.08
CA VAL A 368 1.45 -37.98 35.75
C VAL A 368 0.46 -38.16 34.58
N HIS A 369 -0.58 -38.96 34.82
CA HIS A 369 -1.89 -38.66 34.22
C HIS A 369 -2.45 -37.36 34.83
N LEU A 370 -2.15 -36.23 34.19
CA LEU A 370 -3.01 -35.04 34.22
C LEU A 370 -3.49 -34.78 32.80
N THR A 371 -4.66 -35.33 32.48
CA THR A 371 -5.40 -35.05 31.24
C THR A 371 -5.92 -33.62 31.25
N VAL A 372 -5.03 -32.66 30.96
CA VAL A 372 -5.45 -31.36 30.45
C VAL A 372 -6.02 -31.62 29.05
N GLN A 373 -7.35 -31.54 28.90
CA GLN A 373 -7.93 -31.45 27.56
C GLN A 373 -7.37 -30.17 26.92
N ASP A 374 -6.66 -30.32 25.80
CA ASP A 374 -6.12 -29.17 25.09
C ASP A 374 -7.27 -28.44 24.39
N ASN A 375 -7.86 -27.49 25.11
CA ASN A 375 -8.95 -26.65 24.63
C ASN A 375 -8.45 -25.52 23.72
N ARG A 376 -7.13 -25.43 23.44
CA ARG A 376 -6.62 -24.48 22.44
C ARG A 376 -7.12 -24.85 21.05
N ARG A 377 -7.46 -23.85 20.24
CA ARG A 377 -7.85 -24.05 18.84
C ARG A 377 -7.10 -23.09 17.94
N MET A 378 -6.26 -23.60 17.06
CA MET A 378 -5.53 -22.78 16.08
C MET A 378 -6.47 -22.40 14.94
N VAL A 379 -6.72 -21.09 14.79
CA VAL A 379 -7.64 -20.51 13.79
C VAL A 379 -6.81 -19.80 12.72
N ALA A 380 -6.82 -20.34 11.50
CA ALA A 380 -6.18 -19.70 10.35
C ALA A 380 -7.05 -18.55 9.82
N VAL A 381 -6.47 -17.36 9.71
CA VAL A 381 -7.13 -16.17 9.16
C VAL A 381 -6.39 -15.64 7.92
N PRO A 382 -7.12 -15.20 6.87
CA PRO A 382 -6.57 -14.88 5.56
C PRO A 382 -5.92 -13.48 5.47
N GLY A 383 -5.90 -12.71 6.56
CA GLY A 383 -5.34 -11.36 6.59
C GLY A 383 -6.10 -10.37 5.70
N ASN A 384 -7.43 -10.44 5.68
CA ASN A 384 -8.29 -9.57 4.86
C ASN A 384 -9.33 -8.83 5.71
N LEU A 385 -10.23 -8.08 5.06
CA LEU A 385 -11.32 -7.31 5.70
C LEU A 385 -12.19 -8.17 6.65
N PHE A 386 -12.45 -9.42 6.28
CA PHE A 386 -13.35 -10.29 7.03
C PHE A 386 -12.64 -10.96 8.21
N ALA A 387 -11.38 -11.34 8.05
CA ALA A 387 -10.62 -12.04 9.09
C ALA A 387 -9.12 -11.78 8.98
N LYS A 388 -8.56 -11.17 10.02
CA LYS A 388 -7.15 -10.82 10.21
C LYS A 388 -6.80 -10.85 11.70
N THR A 389 -5.55 -10.55 12.04
CA THR A 389 -5.13 -10.23 13.42
C THR A 389 -4.57 -8.83 13.50
N GLU A 390 -4.85 -8.14 14.60
CA GLU A 390 -4.25 -6.84 14.94
C GLU A 390 -3.63 -6.93 16.33
N LYS A 391 -2.30 -6.79 16.42
CA LYS A 391 -1.54 -6.94 17.67
C LYS A 391 -1.81 -8.27 18.42
N GLY A 392 -2.15 -9.33 17.68
CA GLY A 392 -2.50 -10.65 18.21
C GLY A 392 -3.98 -10.85 18.58
N ILE A 393 -4.82 -9.83 18.43
CA ILE A 393 -6.27 -9.90 18.65
C ILE A 393 -6.97 -10.21 17.32
N PRO A 394 -7.99 -11.09 17.27
CA PRO A 394 -8.81 -11.27 16.07
C PRO A 394 -9.53 -9.98 15.70
N ALA A 395 -9.47 -9.60 14.44
CA ALA A 395 -10.17 -8.43 13.90
C ALA A 395 -10.78 -8.77 12.54
N GLY A 396 -11.91 -8.15 12.23
CA GLY A 396 -12.72 -8.54 11.09
C GLY A 396 -13.92 -9.37 11.54
N VAL A 397 -15.09 -9.05 11.00
CA VAL A 397 -16.39 -9.64 11.31
C VAL A 397 -16.41 -11.18 11.40
N ILE A 398 -15.67 -11.90 10.54
CA ILE A 398 -15.57 -13.37 10.59
C ILE A 398 -14.67 -13.83 11.75
N ALA A 399 -13.52 -13.19 11.95
CA ALA A 399 -12.58 -13.55 13.03
C ALA A 399 -13.18 -13.27 14.42
N GLU A 400 -13.83 -12.11 14.59
CA GLU A 400 -14.55 -11.72 15.81
C GLU A 400 -15.74 -12.66 16.09
N THR A 401 -16.51 -13.03 15.07
CA THR A 401 -17.59 -14.03 15.22
C THR A 401 -17.04 -15.37 15.70
N LEU A 402 -15.95 -15.86 15.09
CA LEU A 402 -15.31 -17.11 15.48
C LEU A 402 -14.79 -17.05 16.92
N ASP A 403 -14.29 -15.90 17.37
CA ASP A 403 -13.74 -15.72 18.71
C ASP A 403 -14.83 -15.90 19.77
N VAL A 404 -15.98 -15.22 19.57
CA VAL A 404 -17.15 -15.34 20.45
C VAL A 404 -17.67 -16.76 20.48
N ILE A 405 -17.87 -17.41 19.33
CA ILE A 405 -18.45 -18.77 19.29
C ILE A 405 -17.51 -19.81 19.89
N LEU A 406 -16.22 -19.80 19.55
CA LEU A 406 -15.25 -20.77 20.08
C LEU A 406 -15.07 -20.59 21.60
N LYS A 407 -15.04 -19.36 22.11
CA LYS A 407 -15.00 -19.10 23.57
C LYS A 407 -16.28 -19.54 24.28
N LYS A 408 -17.46 -19.30 23.68
CA LYS A 408 -18.76 -19.79 24.22
C LYS A 408 -18.83 -21.32 24.27
N MET A 409 -18.11 -22.01 23.40
CA MET A 409 -17.95 -23.48 23.42
C MET A 409 -16.89 -23.99 24.41
N GLY A 410 -16.17 -23.09 25.11
CA GLY A 410 -15.13 -23.45 26.08
C GLY A 410 -13.72 -23.63 25.49
N PHE A 411 -13.51 -23.23 24.24
CA PHE A 411 -12.18 -23.25 23.61
C PHE A 411 -11.40 -21.96 23.84
N SER A 412 -10.08 -22.06 23.71
CA SER A 412 -9.13 -20.94 23.71
C SER A 412 -8.58 -20.75 22.29
N PRO A 413 -9.24 -19.93 21.44
CA PRO A 413 -8.78 -19.73 20.07
C PRO A 413 -7.44 -18.98 20.03
N ILE A 414 -6.55 -19.40 19.13
CA ILE A 414 -5.25 -18.80 18.84
C ILE A 414 -5.22 -18.48 17.35
N TYR A 415 -5.17 -17.20 17.02
CA TYR A 415 -5.28 -16.74 15.63
C TYR A 415 -3.92 -16.68 14.95
N VAL A 416 -3.81 -17.30 13.78
CA VAL A 416 -2.59 -17.37 12.96
C VAL A 416 -2.91 -16.82 11.58
N SER A 417 -2.16 -15.82 11.13
CA SER A 417 -2.27 -15.32 9.75
C SER A 417 -1.69 -16.35 8.78
N MET A 418 -2.43 -16.69 7.73
CA MET A 418 -2.05 -17.73 6.77
C MET A 418 -2.63 -17.40 5.38
N PRO A 419 -1.88 -17.59 4.27
CA PRO A 419 -2.43 -17.45 2.92
C PRO A 419 -3.57 -18.45 2.65
N ILE A 420 -4.59 -18.01 1.91
CA ILE A 420 -5.78 -18.85 1.57
C ILE A 420 -5.38 -20.14 0.83
N ALA A 421 -4.30 -20.10 0.05
CA ALA A 421 -3.79 -21.25 -0.70
C ALA A 421 -3.23 -22.37 0.20
N GLU A 422 -2.66 -22.02 1.36
CA GLU A 422 -2.04 -22.97 2.30
C GLU A 422 -3.07 -23.57 3.27
N MET A 423 -4.15 -22.82 3.54
CA MET A 423 -5.19 -23.19 4.50
C MET A 423 -5.73 -24.62 4.36
N PRO A 424 -6.12 -25.13 3.18
CA PRO A 424 -6.66 -26.48 3.07
C PRO A 424 -5.66 -27.56 3.50
N GLU A 425 -4.39 -27.42 3.07
CA GLU A 425 -3.32 -28.35 3.43
C GLU A 425 -2.95 -28.25 4.91
N ALA A 426 -2.95 -27.03 5.48
CA ALA A 426 -2.69 -26.82 6.89
C ALA A 426 -3.72 -27.51 7.81
N VAL A 427 -4.99 -27.62 7.41
CA VAL A 427 -6.01 -28.38 8.15
C VAL A 427 -5.86 -29.88 7.94
N GLU A 428 -5.66 -30.31 6.68
CA GLU A 428 -5.50 -31.74 6.36
C GLU A 428 -4.28 -32.35 7.08
N ASN A 429 -3.21 -31.56 7.25
CA ASN A 429 -2.00 -31.93 8.01
C ASN A 429 -2.08 -31.64 9.52
N GLY A 430 -3.18 -31.05 10.02
CA GLY A 430 -3.41 -30.80 11.44
C GLY A 430 -2.60 -29.67 12.08
N PHE A 431 -2.03 -28.77 11.29
CA PHE A 431 -1.34 -27.55 11.77
C PHE A 431 -2.33 -26.50 12.29
N VAL A 432 -3.55 -26.47 11.76
CA VAL A 432 -4.63 -25.58 12.21
C VAL A 432 -5.93 -26.37 12.38
N ASP A 433 -6.74 -25.96 13.36
CA ASP A 433 -7.96 -26.66 13.73
C ASP A 433 -9.20 -26.07 13.04
N VAL A 434 -9.14 -24.78 12.66
CA VAL A 434 -10.23 -24.01 12.06
C VAL A 434 -9.70 -23.14 10.91
N LEU A 435 -10.39 -23.12 9.78
CA LEU A 435 -10.27 -22.08 8.75
C LEU A 435 -11.36 -21.06 8.93
N ALA A 436 -11.00 -19.79 9.00
CA ALA A 436 -11.96 -18.72 9.20
C ALA A 436 -12.89 -18.49 7.99
N MET A 437 -12.38 -18.71 6.77
CA MET A 437 -13.10 -18.40 5.54
C MET A 437 -12.83 -19.47 4.49
N ALA A 438 -13.84 -20.29 4.18
CA ALA A 438 -13.77 -21.40 3.25
C ALA A 438 -15.07 -21.54 2.43
N LEU A 439 -14.97 -22.17 1.27
CA LEU A 439 -16.11 -22.54 0.41
C LEU A 439 -16.18 -24.08 0.29
N PRO A 440 -17.38 -24.69 0.34
CA PRO A 440 -17.56 -26.14 0.28
C PRO A 440 -17.49 -26.64 -1.18
N THR A 441 -16.34 -26.44 -1.83
CA THR A 441 -16.14 -26.76 -3.26
C THR A 441 -14.92 -27.65 -3.49
N GLY A 442 -15.09 -28.72 -4.25
CA GLY A 442 -14.02 -29.66 -4.62
C GLY A 442 -13.75 -30.75 -3.58
N LYS A 443 -12.78 -31.63 -3.86
CA LYS A 443 -12.54 -32.86 -3.08
C LYS A 443 -12.15 -32.64 -1.62
N SER A 444 -11.43 -31.55 -1.31
CA SER A 444 -11.08 -31.23 0.09
C SER A 444 -12.31 -30.89 0.94
N ALA A 445 -13.42 -30.47 0.33
CA ALA A 445 -14.64 -30.19 1.08
C ALA A 445 -15.29 -31.46 1.67
N GLU A 446 -15.04 -32.64 1.08
CA GLU A 446 -15.53 -33.93 1.58
C GLU A 446 -14.82 -34.36 2.88
N LYS A 447 -13.65 -33.77 3.18
CA LYS A 447 -12.81 -34.11 4.33
C LYS A 447 -12.99 -33.18 5.54
N LEU A 448 -13.70 -32.07 5.40
CA LEU A 448 -13.79 -31.02 6.43
C LEU A 448 -15.23 -30.84 6.93
N LEU A 449 -15.38 -30.29 8.14
CA LEU A 449 -16.67 -29.98 8.74
C LEU A 449 -17.00 -28.50 8.53
N PHE A 450 -17.89 -28.19 7.59
CA PHE A 450 -18.29 -26.79 7.31
C PHE A 450 -19.39 -26.32 8.25
N THR A 451 -19.21 -25.13 8.82
CA THR A 451 -20.22 -24.45 9.65
C THR A 451 -21.39 -23.95 8.81
N GLU A 452 -22.49 -23.56 9.46
CA GLU A 452 -23.45 -22.64 8.82
C GLU A 452 -22.72 -21.35 8.35
N PRO A 453 -23.24 -20.62 7.35
CA PRO A 453 -22.60 -19.41 6.84
C PRO A 453 -22.36 -18.38 7.95
N LEU A 454 -21.10 -17.97 8.11
CA LEU A 454 -20.71 -16.86 8.98
C LEU A 454 -21.21 -15.54 8.36
N ILE A 455 -21.08 -15.39 7.04
CA ILE A 455 -21.59 -14.26 6.26
C ILE A 455 -22.11 -14.77 4.91
N GLU A 456 -23.13 -14.11 4.37
CA GLU A 456 -23.58 -14.30 2.99
C GLU A 456 -23.06 -13.13 2.14
N GLU A 457 -22.16 -13.43 1.21
CA GLU A 457 -21.59 -12.45 0.29
C GLU A 457 -22.42 -12.44 -1.00
N PHE A 458 -22.97 -11.29 -1.39
CA PHE A 458 -23.85 -11.20 -2.55
C PHE A 458 -23.12 -10.63 -3.77
N ASN A 459 -23.23 -11.29 -4.93
CA ASN A 459 -22.77 -10.70 -6.18
C ASN A 459 -23.76 -9.59 -6.56
N THR A 460 -23.35 -8.32 -6.49
CA THR A 460 -24.20 -7.17 -6.82
C THR A 460 -23.79 -6.51 -8.12
N VAL A 461 -24.67 -5.68 -8.68
CA VAL A 461 -24.48 -5.02 -9.97
C VAL A 461 -24.32 -3.52 -9.77
N LEU A 462 -23.20 -2.98 -10.26
CA LEU A 462 -22.94 -1.55 -10.32
C LEU A 462 -23.23 -1.00 -11.71
N VAL A 463 -23.83 0.18 -11.74
CA VAL A 463 -24.08 0.99 -12.94
C VAL A 463 -23.55 2.42 -12.71
N ARG A 464 -23.47 3.23 -13.77
CA ARG A 464 -23.20 4.67 -13.61
C ARG A 464 -24.36 5.37 -12.89
N ARG A 465 -24.06 6.47 -12.20
CA ARG A 465 -25.07 7.28 -11.50
C ARG A 465 -26.19 7.72 -12.45
N ASN A 466 -27.44 7.49 -12.05
CA ASN A 466 -28.65 7.81 -12.82
C ASN A 466 -28.78 7.05 -14.17
N GLU A 467 -28.03 5.97 -14.39
CA GLU A 467 -28.27 5.08 -15.54
C GLU A 467 -29.68 4.46 -15.41
N PRO A 468 -30.55 4.53 -16.45
CA PRO A 468 -31.93 4.04 -16.37
C PRO A 468 -31.98 2.51 -16.53
N PHE A 469 -31.41 1.79 -15.57
CA PHE A 469 -31.34 0.33 -15.53
C PHE A 469 -31.84 -0.19 -14.18
N ALA A 470 -32.84 -1.06 -14.23
CA ALA A 470 -33.31 -1.86 -13.10
C ALA A 470 -33.08 -3.34 -13.39
N LEU A 471 -32.74 -4.11 -12.36
CA LEU A 471 -32.52 -5.55 -12.42
C LEU A 471 -33.64 -6.25 -11.63
N GLU A 472 -34.57 -6.89 -12.34
CA GLU A 472 -35.63 -7.69 -11.72
C GLU A 472 -35.37 -9.19 -11.85
N ARG A 473 -34.79 -9.60 -13.00
CA ARG A 473 -34.49 -10.98 -13.43
C ARG A 473 -33.10 -11.04 -14.06
N ILE A 474 -32.47 -12.21 -14.08
CA ILE A 474 -31.14 -12.41 -14.69
C ILE A 474 -31.15 -12.04 -16.19
N ALA A 475 -32.23 -12.34 -16.91
CA ALA A 475 -32.43 -11.96 -18.31
C ALA A 475 -32.39 -10.43 -18.59
N ASP A 476 -32.58 -9.56 -17.59
CA ASP A 476 -32.50 -8.11 -17.80
C ASP A 476 -31.05 -7.61 -18.02
N LEU A 477 -30.07 -8.51 -17.84
CA LEU A 477 -28.64 -8.33 -18.16
C LEU A 477 -28.28 -8.76 -19.58
N HIS A 478 -29.21 -9.35 -20.35
CA HIS A 478 -28.98 -9.74 -21.74
C HIS A 478 -28.61 -8.53 -22.60
N GLU A 479 -27.80 -8.76 -23.63
CA GLU A 479 -27.27 -7.74 -24.57
C GLU A 479 -26.41 -6.62 -23.95
N ARG A 480 -26.28 -6.53 -22.62
CA ARG A 480 -25.44 -5.55 -21.92
C ARG A 480 -23.95 -5.89 -22.02
N LYS A 481 -23.11 -4.85 -22.06
CA LYS A 481 -21.65 -4.96 -21.86
C LYS A 481 -21.34 -5.07 -20.37
N LEU A 482 -21.23 -6.31 -19.89
CA LEU A 482 -21.02 -6.60 -18.47
C LEU A 482 -19.54 -6.80 -18.17
N GLY A 483 -19.03 -6.14 -17.14
CA GLY A 483 -17.73 -6.47 -16.54
C GLY A 483 -17.86 -7.50 -15.42
N GLY A 484 -16.89 -8.41 -15.31
CA GLY A 484 -16.69 -9.22 -14.12
C GLY A 484 -15.21 -9.35 -13.79
N ARG A 485 -14.88 -9.50 -12.50
CA ARG A 485 -13.54 -9.86 -12.05
C ARG A 485 -13.21 -11.31 -12.42
N GLU A 486 -12.04 -11.56 -12.98
CA GLU A 486 -11.52 -12.91 -13.24
C GLU A 486 -11.30 -13.68 -11.92
N GLY A 487 -11.50 -15.01 -11.94
CA GLY A 487 -11.36 -15.87 -10.75
C GLY A 487 -12.55 -15.85 -9.79
N TYR A 488 -13.42 -14.84 -9.86
CA TYR A 488 -14.62 -14.75 -9.01
C TYR A 488 -15.71 -15.76 -9.42
N ILE A 489 -16.60 -16.07 -8.48
CA ILE A 489 -17.72 -16.99 -8.67
C ILE A 489 -19.00 -16.19 -8.89
N TYR A 490 -19.72 -16.52 -9.98
CA TYR A 490 -21.00 -15.91 -10.36
C TYR A 490 -22.08 -17.01 -10.52
N PRO A 491 -22.69 -17.50 -9.43
CA PRO A 491 -23.44 -18.77 -9.44
C PRO A 491 -24.68 -18.82 -10.34
N LEU A 492 -25.40 -17.70 -10.51
CA LEU A 492 -26.56 -17.65 -11.41
C LEU A 492 -26.15 -17.34 -12.85
N LEU A 493 -25.25 -16.37 -13.05
CA LEU A 493 -24.77 -15.99 -14.39
C LEU A 493 -24.12 -17.18 -15.12
N LYS A 494 -23.41 -18.07 -14.40
CA LYS A 494 -22.84 -19.31 -14.99
C LYS A 494 -23.87 -20.30 -15.56
N LYS A 495 -25.16 -20.15 -15.24
CA LYS A 495 -26.24 -21.02 -15.75
C LYS A 495 -26.89 -20.46 -17.02
N ASP A 496 -26.66 -19.19 -17.34
CA ASP A 496 -27.21 -18.50 -18.50
C ASP A 496 -26.13 -18.36 -19.59
N PRO A 497 -26.26 -19.04 -20.74
CA PRO A 497 -25.26 -19.00 -21.81
C PRO A 497 -25.29 -17.70 -22.64
N GLU A 498 -26.33 -16.87 -22.52
CA GLU A 498 -26.46 -15.61 -23.25
C GLU A 498 -25.72 -14.47 -22.55
N ILE A 499 -25.51 -14.59 -21.24
CA ILE A 499 -24.73 -13.64 -20.44
C ILE A 499 -23.23 -13.84 -20.63
N LYS A 500 -22.57 -12.80 -21.15
CA LYS A 500 -21.12 -12.77 -21.38
C LYS A 500 -20.47 -11.66 -20.57
N LEU A 501 -19.65 -12.05 -19.59
CA LEU A 501 -18.81 -11.12 -18.85
C LEU A 501 -17.52 -10.85 -19.62
N GLN A 502 -17.21 -9.59 -19.88
CA GLN A 502 -15.84 -9.17 -20.12
C GLN A 502 -15.09 -9.33 -18.80
N LEU A 503 -14.18 -10.31 -18.75
CA LEU A 503 -13.39 -10.56 -17.54
C LEU A 503 -12.23 -9.57 -17.45
N PHE A 504 -12.07 -8.96 -16.28
CA PHE A 504 -11.02 -8.04 -15.93
C PHE A 504 -10.10 -8.64 -14.87
N SER A 505 -8.82 -8.35 -15.00
CA SER A 505 -7.80 -8.81 -14.06
C SER A 505 -7.68 -7.91 -12.82
N SER A 506 -8.38 -6.77 -12.76
CA SER A 506 -8.54 -5.97 -11.52
C SER A 506 -9.90 -5.29 -11.41
N ASP A 507 -10.33 -5.05 -10.16
CA ASP A 507 -11.57 -4.32 -9.87
C ASP A 507 -11.46 -2.85 -10.31
N GLY A 508 -10.30 -2.22 -10.10
CA GLY A 508 -10.04 -0.83 -10.52
C GLY A 508 -10.14 -0.63 -12.03
N GLU A 509 -9.62 -1.55 -12.84
CA GLU A 509 -9.80 -1.49 -14.30
C GLU A 509 -11.27 -1.68 -14.69
N MET A 510 -11.95 -2.67 -14.09
CA MET A 510 -13.36 -2.95 -14.36
C MET A 510 -14.26 -1.73 -14.06
N ILE A 511 -14.11 -1.14 -12.87
CA ILE A 511 -14.84 0.05 -12.42
C ILE A 511 -14.50 1.26 -13.30
N ARG A 512 -13.24 1.44 -13.68
CA ARG A 512 -12.84 2.51 -14.62
C ARG A 512 -13.50 2.36 -15.99
N ASN A 513 -13.65 1.15 -16.51
CA ASN A 513 -14.32 0.93 -17.79
C ASN A 513 -15.84 1.18 -17.70
N LEU A 514 -16.48 0.96 -16.54
CA LEU A 514 -17.87 1.37 -16.29
C LEU A 514 -18.02 2.90 -16.29
N ILE A 515 -17.19 3.61 -15.52
CA ILE A 515 -17.21 5.07 -15.39
C ILE A 515 -16.98 5.74 -16.76
N LEU A 516 -16.05 5.20 -17.57
CA LEU A 516 -15.72 5.72 -18.91
C LEU A 516 -16.72 5.36 -20.01
N GLY A 517 -17.89 4.77 -19.69
CA GLY A 517 -18.92 4.47 -20.70
C GLY A 517 -18.62 3.25 -21.58
N LYS A 518 -17.62 2.43 -21.24
CA LYS A 518 -17.23 1.26 -22.05
C LYS A 518 -18.00 -0.01 -21.70
N LEU A 519 -18.44 -0.11 -20.44
CA LEU A 519 -19.33 -1.15 -19.93
C LEU A 519 -20.66 -0.52 -19.54
N ASP A 520 -21.74 -1.29 -19.59
CA ASP A 520 -23.07 -0.84 -19.17
C ASP A 520 -23.29 -1.10 -17.67
N ALA A 521 -22.74 -2.21 -17.17
CA ALA A 521 -22.75 -2.58 -15.76
C ALA A 521 -21.53 -3.45 -15.40
N VAL A 522 -21.22 -3.58 -14.11
CA VAL A 522 -20.21 -4.54 -13.62
C VAL A 522 -20.73 -5.34 -12.44
N ILE A 523 -20.29 -6.60 -12.36
CA ILE A 523 -20.64 -7.52 -11.29
C ILE A 523 -19.50 -7.55 -10.27
N ILE A 524 -19.81 -7.22 -9.01
CA ILE A 524 -18.85 -7.13 -7.91
C ILE A 524 -19.31 -7.89 -6.66
N SER A 525 -18.39 -8.07 -5.71
CA SER A 525 -18.67 -8.53 -4.35
C SER A 525 -19.36 -7.41 -3.57
N GLY A 526 -20.59 -7.66 -3.10
CA GLY A 526 -21.44 -6.67 -2.44
C GLY A 526 -20.95 -6.14 -1.11
N ILE A 527 -20.15 -6.90 -0.35
CA ILE A 527 -19.55 -6.40 0.90
C ILE A 527 -18.15 -5.87 0.62
N SER A 528 -17.24 -6.72 0.14
CA SER A 528 -15.81 -6.35 0.03
C SER A 528 -15.53 -5.20 -0.95
N ASN A 529 -16.13 -5.20 -2.16
CA ASN A 529 -15.90 -4.10 -3.10
C ASN A 529 -16.68 -2.84 -2.72
N LEU A 530 -17.94 -2.94 -2.24
CA LEU A 530 -18.68 -1.73 -1.83
C LEU A 530 -18.04 -1.03 -0.63
N TYR A 531 -17.45 -1.75 0.32
CA TYR A 531 -16.69 -1.17 1.42
C TYR A 531 -15.57 -0.26 0.90
N VAL A 532 -14.72 -0.77 0.01
CA VAL A 532 -13.59 -0.04 -0.59
C VAL A 532 -14.06 1.15 -1.44
N LEU A 533 -15.04 0.93 -2.33
CA LEU A 533 -15.57 1.98 -3.21
C LEU A 533 -16.25 3.13 -2.45
N ARG A 534 -16.76 2.87 -1.24
CA ARG A 534 -17.27 3.89 -0.31
C ARG A 534 -16.13 4.67 0.34
N SER A 535 -15.12 4.00 0.89
CA SER A 535 -13.98 4.68 1.53
C SER A 535 -13.20 5.55 0.55
N GLU A 536 -13.14 5.16 -0.73
CA GLU A 536 -12.48 5.94 -1.80
C GLU A 536 -13.39 7.02 -2.43
N GLY A 537 -14.65 7.16 -1.99
CA GLY A 537 -15.60 8.14 -2.52
C GLY A 537 -16.10 7.88 -3.95
N ILE A 538 -15.69 6.77 -4.59
CA ILE A 538 -16.02 6.41 -5.97
C ILE A 538 -17.54 6.23 -6.16
N MET A 539 -18.25 5.78 -5.10
CA MET A 539 -19.71 5.64 -5.10
C MET A 539 -20.49 6.93 -5.44
N ALA A 540 -19.87 8.12 -5.39
CA ALA A 540 -20.50 9.35 -5.89
C ALA A 540 -20.86 9.31 -7.38
N GLN A 541 -20.19 8.45 -8.17
CA GLN A 541 -20.37 8.32 -9.63
C GLN A 541 -21.15 7.07 -10.04
N LEU A 542 -21.60 6.25 -9.08
CA LEU A 542 -22.17 4.93 -9.32
C LEU A 542 -23.50 4.75 -8.58
N ASP A 543 -24.31 3.82 -9.07
CA ASP A 543 -25.48 3.28 -8.37
C ASP A 543 -25.35 1.77 -8.24
N VAL A 544 -25.84 1.23 -7.12
CA VAL A 544 -25.95 -0.22 -6.89
C VAL A 544 -27.38 -0.65 -7.20
N LEU A 545 -27.55 -1.64 -8.08
CA LEU A 545 -28.87 -2.18 -8.37
C LEU A 545 -29.41 -2.94 -7.15
N LYS A 546 -30.74 -2.91 -6.97
CA LYS A 546 -31.39 -3.42 -5.75
C LYS A 546 -31.24 -4.93 -5.54
N LYS A 547 -31.13 -5.70 -6.62
CA LYS A 547 -31.05 -7.16 -6.57
C LYS A 547 -29.64 -7.66 -6.83
N ALA A 548 -29.32 -8.77 -6.17
CA ALA A 548 -28.10 -9.53 -6.40
C ALA A 548 -28.27 -10.55 -7.55
N VAL A 549 -27.16 -10.88 -8.21
CA VAL A 549 -27.06 -11.90 -9.28
C VAL A 549 -26.41 -13.20 -8.81
N GLY A 550 -26.30 -13.36 -7.49
CA GLY A 550 -25.67 -14.51 -6.87
C GLY A 550 -25.42 -14.29 -5.38
N MET A 551 -25.20 -15.39 -4.68
CA MET A 551 -24.84 -15.43 -3.27
C MET A 551 -23.74 -16.48 -3.09
N VAL A 552 -22.73 -16.15 -2.31
CA VAL A 552 -21.59 -16.99 -1.94
C VAL A 552 -21.57 -17.09 -0.41
N PRO A 553 -21.91 -18.25 0.18
CA PRO A 553 -21.88 -18.42 1.63
C PRO A 553 -20.43 -18.53 2.11
N MET A 554 -19.97 -17.60 2.94
CA MET A 554 -18.67 -17.68 3.61
C MET A 554 -18.83 -18.49 4.90
N GLN A 555 -18.26 -19.70 4.91
CA GLN A 555 -18.33 -20.63 6.04
C GLN A 555 -16.95 -20.77 6.69
N ALA A 556 -16.90 -21.20 7.95
CA ALA A 556 -15.68 -21.77 8.50
C ALA A 556 -15.60 -23.26 8.19
N ALA A 557 -14.38 -23.80 8.11
CA ALA A 557 -14.14 -25.24 7.98
C ALA A 557 -13.36 -25.73 9.19
N LEU A 558 -13.87 -26.76 9.87
CA LEU A 558 -13.30 -27.33 11.08
C LEU A 558 -12.62 -28.67 10.78
N SER A 559 -11.48 -28.93 11.44
CA SER A 559 -10.77 -30.21 11.35
C SER A 559 -11.55 -31.34 12.04
N PRO A 560 -11.91 -32.45 11.35
CA PRO A 560 -12.61 -33.57 11.98
C PRO A 560 -11.82 -34.29 13.09
N GLY A 561 -10.49 -34.13 13.11
CA GLY A 561 -9.63 -34.67 14.17
C GLY A 561 -9.65 -33.85 15.47
N LYS A 562 -10.28 -32.66 15.46
CA LYS A 562 -10.27 -31.66 16.54
C LYS A 562 -11.66 -31.15 16.92
N PHE A 563 -12.63 -31.37 16.03
CA PHE A 563 -14.05 -31.11 16.20
C PHE A 563 -14.86 -32.33 15.76
N SER A 564 -15.71 -32.83 16.65
CA SER A 564 -16.73 -33.81 16.34
C SER A 564 -17.92 -33.17 15.61
N ARG A 565 -18.77 -33.99 14.97
CA ARG A 565 -20.05 -33.52 14.41
C ARG A 565 -20.97 -32.88 15.46
N LYS A 566 -20.90 -33.34 16.72
CA LYS A 566 -21.67 -32.76 17.83
C LYS A 566 -21.17 -31.36 18.22
N GLU A 567 -19.87 -31.12 18.13
CA GLU A 567 -19.30 -29.78 18.30
C GLU A 567 -19.64 -28.87 17.11
N LEU A 568 -19.69 -29.40 15.89
CA LEU A 568 -20.21 -28.65 14.73
C LEU A 568 -21.69 -28.24 14.92
N GLU A 569 -22.54 -29.16 15.37
CA GLU A 569 -23.95 -28.85 15.69
C GLU A 569 -24.06 -27.78 16.78
N LEU A 570 -23.24 -27.87 17.84
CA LEU A 570 -23.19 -26.87 18.90
C LEU A 570 -22.66 -25.51 18.41
N PHE A 571 -21.66 -25.50 17.52
CA PHE A 571 -21.16 -24.30 16.86
C PHE A 571 -22.29 -23.62 16.07
N ASN A 572 -22.96 -24.37 15.20
CA ASN A 572 -24.02 -23.86 14.33
C ASN A 572 -25.23 -23.33 15.14
N LYS A 573 -25.58 -24.03 16.24
CA LYS A 573 -26.59 -23.53 17.19
C LYS A 573 -26.14 -22.22 17.85
N SER A 574 -24.89 -22.16 18.32
CA SER A 574 -24.34 -20.99 19.01
C SER A 574 -24.23 -19.78 18.08
N LEU A 575 -23.85 -19.99 16.82
CA LEU A 575 -23.82 -18.97 15.77
C LEU A 575 -25.22 -18.41 15.49
N LYS A 576 -26.23 -19.27 15.41
CA LYS A 576 -27.62 -18.86 15.19
C LYS A 576 -28.17 -18.04 16.37
N GLU A 577 -27.86 -18.43 17.61
CA GLU A 577 -28.19 -17.66 18.81
C GLU A 577 -27.48 -16.29 18.81
N PHE A 578 -26.18 -16.26 18.48
CA PHE A 578 -25.37 -15.04 18.45
C PHE A 578 -25.88 -14.03 17.41
N LYS A 579 -26.19 -14.49 16.19
CA LYS A 579 -26.76 -13.65 15.11
C LYS A 579 -28.14 -13.06 15.41
N GLN A 580 -28.83 -13.54 16.45
CA GLN A 580 -30.09 -12.98 16.94
C GLN A 580 -29.89 -11.97 18.09
N GLY A 581 -28.69 -11.89 18.66
CA GLY A 581 -28.36 -11.02 19.79
C GLY A 581 -27.79 -9.65 19.37
N THR A 582 -27.73 -8.73 20.32
CA THR A 582 -27.15 -7.39 20.13
C THR A 582 -25.64 -7.41 19.90
N GLU A 583 -24.94 -8.44 20.37
CA GLU A 583 -23.49 -8.60 20.18
C GLU A 583 -23.11 -8.74 18.70
N TRP A 584 -23.93 -9.42 17.89
CA TRP A 584 -23.72 -9.52 16.44
C TRP A 584 -23.82 -8.15 15.76
N ASN A 585 -24.80 -7.33 16.13
CA ASN A 585 -24.93 -5.97 15.61
C ASN A 585 -23.72 -5.12 16.01
N ALA A 586 -23.19 -5.27 17.22
CA ALA A 586 -21.99 -4.58 17.66
C ALA A 586 -20.74 -4.98 16.84
N VAL A 587 -20.57 -6.26 16.49
CA VAL A 587 -19.49 -6.71 15.59
C VAL A 587 -19.65 -6.12 14.19
N LEU A 588 -20.88 -6.05 13.66
CA LEU A 588 -21.15 -5.42 12.36
C LEU A 588 -20.88 -3.90 12.36
N GLU A 589 -21.28 -3.19 13.42
CA GLU A 589 -21.04 -1.75 13.58
C GLU A 589 -19.56 -1.44 13.74
N HIS A 590 -18.84 -2.22 14.57
CA HIS A 590 -17.39 -2.12 14.76
C HIS A 590 -16.63 -2.26 13.43
N ASN A 591 -17.08 -3.17 12.56
CA ASN A 591 -16.48 -3.41 11.26
C ASN A 591 -17.00 -2.47 10.13
N GLY A 592 -18.00 -1.62 10.42
CA GLY A 592 -18.62 -0.74 9.41
C GLY A 592 -19.42 -1.47 8.33
N LEU A 593 -19.99 -2.64 8.65
CA LEU A 593 -20.64 -3.56 7.71
C LEU A 593 -22.16 -3.71 7.91
N SER A 594 -22.76 -3.01 8.89
CA SER A 594 -24.16 -3.18 9.30
C SER A 594 -25.19 -3.04 8.17
N ASP A 595 -24.93 -2.23 7.15
CA ASP A 595 -25.83 -2.05 6.00
C ASP A 595 -25.47 -2.93 4.79
N LEU A 596 -24.29 -3.56 4.80
CA LEU A 596 -23.80 -4.43 3.72
C LEU A 596 -24.15 -5.91 3.96
N VAL A 597 -24.16 -6.37 5.22
CA VAL A 597 -24.41 -7.76 5.64
C VAL A 597 -25.92 -8.09 5.79
N ARG A 598 -26.79 -7.20 5.32
CA ARG A 598 -28.24 -7.45 5.26
C ARG A 598 -28.58 -8.49 4.16
N PRO A 599 -29.68 -9.24 4.26
CA PRO A 599 -30.15 -10.09 3.17
C PRO A 599 -30.44 -9.26 1.92
N TRP A 600 -29.96 -9.70 0.75
CA TRP A 600 -30.29 -9.11 -0.54
C TRP A 600 -31.39 -9.91 -1.22
N GLU A 601 -32.32 -9.22 -1.90
CA GLU A 601 -33.16 -9.89 -2.88
C GLU A 601 -32.30 -10.38 -4.04
N VAL A 602 -32.47 -11.65 -4.43
CA VAL A 602 -31.77 -12.24 -5.56
C VAL A 602 -32.68 -12.16 -6.79
N ALA A 603 -32.15 -11.70 -7.92
CA ALA A 603 -32.89 -11.66 -9.18
C ALA A 603 -33.34 -13.07 -9.58
N SER A 604 -34.58 -13.21 -10.06
CA SER A 604 -35.06 -14.53 -10.51
C SER A 604 -34.26 -14.99 -11.74
N PRO A 605 -34.06 -16.30 -11.93
CA PRO A 605 -33.55 -16.84 -13.18
C PRO A 605 -34.29 -16.30 -14.40
#